data_AF-A0A0R2MWC9-F1
#
_entry.id   AF-A0A0R2MWC9-F1
#
_cell.length_a   1.000
_cell.length_b   1.000
_cell.length_c   1.000
_cell.angle_alpha   90.00
_cell.angle_beta   90.00
_cell.angle_gamma   90.00
#
_symmetry.space_group_name_H-M   'P 1'
#
loop_
_entity.id
_entity.type
_entity.pdbx_description
1 polymer ?
#
loop_
_entity_poly.entity_id
_entity_poly.type
_entity_poly.pdbx_seq_one_letter_code
_entity_poly.pdbx_strand_id
1 'polypeptide(L)'
;MQQAQQRGWVSPTMALTQIGRQISQRIPDLHLIPVYYLPGIIDIHAVMGYSKQHTDLESTMVIRRLLDRAAAHNQDDDVLHSIRHMQLKWDFETQHLDYAQTDVMQLLWQRLGGDGRQQPALNQYDKQLLLRLLESQNWNLDEFEWRFSDWLQAQNMQHSLLTRFEMMQRVMYEVTKNQAAIDELQQVSSERQWRQSLAWLQPIVDKEDVL
;
A
#
# COMPACT_ATOMS: atom_id res chain seq x y z
N MET A 1 -18.76 -35.55 0.56
CA MET A 1 -19.00 -35.06 1.94
C MET A 1 -17.66 -34.55 2.46
N GLN A 2 -17.40 -33.24 2.36
CA GLN A 2 -17.35 -32.29 3.50
C GLN A 2 -16.45 -32.82 4.63
N GLN A 3 -15.34 -32.17 4.98
CA GLN A 3 -15.34 -30.83 5.55
C GLN A 3 -14.08 -30.03 5.19
N ALA A 4 -14.30 -28.78 4.79
CA ALA A 4 -13.30 -27.73 4.74
C ALA A 4 -12.87 -27.40 6.17
N GLN A 5 -11.61 -27.70 6.52
CA GLN A 5 -10.99 -27.13 7.71
C GLN A 5 -10.63 -25.68 7.40
N GLN A 6 -11.30 -24.81 8.15
CA GLN A 6 -11.10 -23.37 8.20
C GLN A 6 -9.60 -23.08 8.38
N ARG A 7 -8.99 -22.46 7.36
CA ARG A 7 -7.74 -21.71 7.52
C ARG A 7 -8.07 -20.46 8.32
N GLY A 8 -8.19 -20.62 9.64
CA GLY A 8 -7.99 -19.52 10.56
C GLY A 8 -6.59 -18.98 10.31
N TRP A 9 -6.46 -17.65 10.25
CA TRP A 9 -5.18 -16.99 10.31
C TRP A 9 -4.48 -17.47 11.58
N VAL A 10 -3.58 -18.44 11.44
CA VAL A 10 -2.63 -18.77 12.48
C VAL A 10 -1.80 -17.51 12.61
N SER A 11 -2.11 -16.69 13.61
CA SER A 11 -1.22 -15.64 14.06
C SER A 11 0.13 -16.33 14.24
N PRO A 12 1.16 -16.03 13.43
CA PRO A 12 2.46 -16.59 13.70
C PRO A 12 2.78 -16.01 15.07
N THR A 13 2.80 -16.86 16.10
CA THR A 13 3.43 -16.50 17.36
C THR A 13 4.85 -16.12 16.98
N MET A 14 5.06 -14.82 16.78
CA MET A 14 6.33 -14.18 16.48
C MET A 14 7.15 -14.34 17.75
N ALA A 15 7.70 -15.54 17.91
CA ALA A 15 8.60 -15.83 19.00
C ALA A 15 9.78 -14.87 18.84
N LEU A 16 9.86 -13.91 19.76
CA LEU A 16 10.94 -12.94 19.81
C LEU A 16 12.27 -13.68 19.66
N THR A 17 13.12 -13.20 18.75
CA THR A 17 14.49 -13.71 18.65
C THR A 17 15.16 -13.55 20.02
N GLN A 18 16.15 -14.40 20.31
CA GLN A 18 16.86 -14.33 21.59
C GLN A 18 17.42 -12.93 21.89
N ILE A 19 17.87 -12.23 20.83
CA ILE A 19 18.30 -10.83 20.88
C ILE A 19 17.11 -9.90 21.21
N GLY A 20 15.97 -10.05 20.51
CA GLY A 20 14.75 -9.28 20.78
C GLY A 20 14.24 -9.39 22.23
N ARG A 21 14.35 -10.58 22.85
CA ARG A 21 13.97 -10.80 24.26
C ARG A 21 14.89 -10.12 25.27
N GLN A 22 16.19 -10.15 25.04
CA GLN A 22 17.16 -9.53 25.96
C GLN A 22 17.06 -8.00 25.95
N ILE A 23 16.55 -7.44 24.85
CA ILE A 23 16.48 -5.99 24.68
C ILE A 23 15.14 -5.41 25.16
N SER A 24 14.02 -6.11 24.98
CA SER A 24 12.74 -5.67 25.57
C SER A 24 12.83 -5.47 27.09
N GLN A 25 13.73 -6.19 27.73
CA GLN A 25 14.04 -6.07 29.16
C GLN A 25 14.90 -4.84 29.50
N ARG A 26 15.60 -4.25 28.53
CA ARG A 26 16.50 -3.08 28.72
C ARG A 26 15.84 -1.75 28.45
N ILE A 27 14.70 -1.74 27.74
CA ILE A 27 13.92 -0.53 27.49
C ILE A 27 12.46 -0.86 27.79
N PRO A 28 12.01 -0.70 29.04
CA PRO A 28 10.70 -1.14 29.50
C PRO A 28 9.56 -0.58 28.65
N ASP A 29 9.69 0.63 28.14
CA ASP A 29 8.61 1.34 27.45
C ASP A 29 8.49 0.98 25.95
N LEU A 30 9.41 0.15 25.43
CA LEU A 30 9.48 -0.22 24.01
C LEU A 30 9.05 -1.68 23.79
N HIS A 31 7.87 -2.03 24.30
CA HIS A 31 7.29 -3.37 24.20
C HIS A 31 7.14 -3.90 22.77
N LEU A 32 7.13 -3.02 21.77
CA LEU A 32 6.83 -3.38 20.38
C LEU A 32 8.05 -3.55 19.47
N ILE A 33 9.21 -2.90 19.71
CA ILE A 33 10.40 -3.04 18.82
C ILE A 33 10.73 -4.49 18.46
N PRO A 34 10.73 -5.44 19.42
CA PRO A 34 11.12 -6.82 19.14
C PRO A 34 10.21 -7.53 18.13
N VAL A 35 8.96 -7.05 17.94
CA VAL A 35 7.95 -7.58 17.00
C VAL A 35 8.16 -7.04 15.57
N TYR A 36 8.92 -5.96 15.43
CA TYR A 36 9.18 -5.26 14.15
C TYR A 36 10.66 -5.26 13.77
N TYR A 37 11.46 -6.09 14.43
CA TYR A 37 12.88 -6.20 14.15
C TYR A 37 13.11 -6.88 12.80
N LEU A 38 13.67 -6.15 11.85
CA LEU A 38 14.20 -6.69 10.60
C LEU A 38 15.71 -6.39 10.52
N PRO A 39 16.58 -7.41 10.65
CA PRO A 39 18.02 -7.23 10.47
C PRO A 39 18.33 -6.55 9.13
N GLY A 40 19.10 -5.45 9.17
CA GLY A 40 19.49 -4.70 7.97
C GLY A 40 18.50 -3.62 7.51
N ILE A 41 17.30 -3.51 8.11
CA ILE A 41 16.33 -2.46 7.83
C ILE A 41 16.10 -1.59 9.07
N ILE A 42 15.77 -2.22 10.20
CA ILE A 42 15.69 -1.56 11.51
C ILE A 42 16.38 -2.45 12.53
N ASP A 43 17.58 -2.07 12.92
CA ASP A 43 18.25 -2.66 14.06
C ASP A 43 18.07 -1.83 15.33
N ILE A 44 18.35 -2.47 16.45
CA ILE A 44 18.15 -1.86 17.76
C ILE A 44 19.09 -0.66 18.02
N HIS A 45 20.29 -0.67 17.46
CA HIS A 45 21.24 0.42 17.63
C HIS A 45 20.75 1.66 16.90
N ALA A 46 20.14 1.49 15.72
CA ALA A 46 19.45 2.55 15.01
C ALA A 46 18.28 3.11 15.84
N VAL A 47 17.46 2.25 16.45
CA VAL A 47 16.33 2.68 17.31
C VAL A 47 16.81 3.46 18.54
N MET A 48 17.81 2.94 19.25
CA MET A 48 18.38 3.58 20.44
C MET A 48 19.08 4.89 20.10
N GLY A 49 19.85 4.92 19.01
CA GLY A 49 20.53 6.12 18.54
C GLY A 49 19.54 7.21 18.15
N TYR A 50 18.51 6.84 17.38
CA TYR A 50 17.48 7.77 16.94
C TYR A 50 16.63 8.30 18.10
N SER A 51 16.20 7.43 19.03
CA SER A 51 15.43 7.85 20.22
C SER A 51 16.22 8.83 21.10
N LYS A 52 17.53 8.62 21.27
CA LYS A 52 18.38 9.55 22.04
C LYS A 52 18.51 10.91 21.38
N GLN A 53 18.42 10.97 20.06
CA GLN A 53 18.51 12.21 19.28
C GLN A 53 17.16 12.92 19.13
N HIS A 54 16.04 12.21 19.34
CA HIS A 54 14.67 12.70 19.16
C HIS A 54 13.83 12.38 20.40
N THR A 55 14.16 13.01 21.51
CA THR A 55 13.48 12.81 22.81
C THR A 55 12.06 13.37 22.83
N ASP A 56 11.69 14.16 21.81
CA ASP A 56 10.37 14.73 21.57
C ASP A 56 9.40 13.74 20.92
N LEU A 57 9.90 12.66 20.31
CA LEU A 57 9.07 11.65 19.68
C LEU A 57 8.61 10.60 20.67
N GLU A 58 7.34 10.24 20.57
CA GLU A 58 6.85 9.03 21.21
C GLU A 58 7.63 7.81 20.69
N SER A 59 7.91 6.88 21.60
CA SER A 59 8.60 5.63 21.34
C SER A 59 8.00 4.84 20.16
N THR A 60 6.68 4.95 19.98
CA THR A 60 5.91 4.39 18.87
C THR A 60 6.22 5.05 17.53
N MET A 61 6.35 6.38 17.50
CA MET A 61 6.65 7.15 16.30
C MET A 61 8.09 7.00 15.83
N VAL A 62 9.03 6.68 16.73
CA VAL A 62 10.43 6.39 16.37
C VAL A 62 10.51 5.24 15.35
N ILE A 63 9.79 4.14 15.58
CA ILE A 63 9.82 2.98 14.69
C ILE A 63 9.27 3.35 13.31
N ARG A 64 8.14 4.08 13.27
CA ARG A 64 7.56 4.57 12.02
C ARG A 64 8.54 5.44 11.23
N ARG A 65 9.21 6.38 11.88
CA ARG A 65 10.21 7.26 11.25
C ARG A 65 11.41 6.50 10.70
N LEU A 66 11.84 5.46 11.39
CA LEU A 66 12.93 4.59 10.91
C LEU A 66 12.49 3.78 9.68
N LEU A 67 11.24 3.31 9.64
CA LEU A 67 10.67 2.66 8.46
C LEU A 67 10.58 3.65 7.27
N ASP A 68 10.08 4.87 7.50
CA ASP A 68 9.99 5.90 6.46
C ASP A 68 11.39 6.23 5.89
N ARG A 69 12.39 6.35 6.76
CA ARG A 69 13.77 6.61 6.36
C ARG A 69 14.37 5.43 5.59
N ALA A 70 14.12 4.21 6.02
CA ALA A 70 14.55 3.01 5.30
C ALA A 70 13.93 2.96 3.89
N ALA A 71 12.64 3.29 3.77
CA ALA A 71 11.96 3.37 2.47
C ALA A 71 12.58 4.46 1.57
N ALA A 72 12.89 5.64 2.12
CA ALA A 72 13.46 6.74 1.34
C ALA A 72 14.88 6.46 0.80
N HIS A 73 15.64 5.56 1.45
CA HIS A 73 17.01 5.23 1.08
C HIS A 73 17.15 3.90 0.32
N ASN A 74 16.06 3.18 0.09
CA ASN A 74 16.07 1.91 -0.62
C ASN A 74 15.44 2.04 -2.02
N GLN A 75 15.98 1.31 -2.98
CA GLN A 75 15.49 1.26 -4.37
C GLN A 75 15.03 -0.15 -4.77
N ASP A 76 15.21 -1.15 -3.90
CA ASP A 76 14.79 -2.52 -4.12
C ASP A 76 13.29 -2.66 -3.82
N ASP A 77 12.51 -3.03 -4.84
CA ASP A 77 11.06 -3.13 -4.75
C ASP A 77 10.59 -4.18 -3.72
N ASP A 78 11.32 -5.29 -3.54
CA ASP A 78 10.96 -6.35 -2.57
C ASP A 78 11.20 -5.87 -1.13
N VAL A 79 12.28 -5.11 -0.93
CA VAL A 79 12.58 -4.51 0.37
C VAL A 79 11.57 -3.40 0.70
N LEU A 80 11.25 -2.55 -0.27
CA LEU A 80 10.24 -1.50 -0.12
C LEU A 80 8.86 -2.10 0.20
N HIS A 81 8.49 -3.20 -0.45
CA HIS A 81 7.24 -3.91 -0.14
C HIS A 81 7.24 -4.44 1.31
N SER A 82 8.35 -5.02 1.75
CA SER A 82 8.51 -5.53 3.12
C SER A 82 8.43 -4.42 4.18
N ILE A 83 9.07 -3.27 3.92
CA ILE A 83 8.99 -2.07 4.77
C ILE A 83 7.55 -1.60 4.88
N ARG A 84 6.84 -1.55 3.76
CA ARG A 84 5.46 -1.10 3.70
C ARG A 84 4.49 -2.02 4.43
N HIS A 85 4.67 -3.34 4.32
CA HIS A 85 3.91 -4.31 5.09
C HIS A 85 4.10 -4.11 6.61
N MET A 86 5.34 -3.81 7.04
CA MET A 86 5.61 -3.50 8.44
C MET A 86 4.97 -2.20 8.90
N GLN A 87 5.04 -1.13 8.09
CA GLN A 87 4.39 0.16 8.37
C GLN A 87 2.89 -0.03 8.61
N LEU A 88 2.22 -0.76 7.73
CA LEU A 88 0.79 -1.05 7.88
C LEU A 88 0.48 -1.87 9.13
N LYS A 89 1.25 -2.94 9.36
CA LYS A 89 1.07 -3.76 10.57
C LYS A 89 1.24 -2.90 11.83
N TRP A 90 2.26 -2.05 11.84
CA TRP A 90 2.54 -1.10 12.90
C TRP A 90 1.37 -0.16 13.13
N ASP A 91 0.88 0.51 12.09
CA ASP A 91 -0.21 1.49 12.20
C ASP A 91 -1.50 0.84 12.73
N PHE A 92 -1.82 -0.37 12.27
CA PHE A 92 -2.98 -1.11 12.75
C PHE A 92 -2.83 -1.58 14.20
N GLU A 93 -1.66 -2.07 14.61
CA GLU A 93 -1.44 -2.54 15.99
C GLU A 93 -1.35 -1.38 16.98
N THR A 94 -0.91 -0.20 16.53
CA THR A 94 -0.75 0.99 17.38
C THR A 94 -1.87 2.02 17.22
N GLN A 95 -2.95 1.68 16.49
CA GLN A 95 -4.13 2.52 16.27
C GLN A 95 -3.84 3.88 15.61
N HIS A 96 -2.74 4.00 14.86
CA HIS A 96 -2.48 5.18 14.05
C HIS A 96 -3.20 5.09 12.70
N LEU A 97 -4.53 5.06 12.76
CA LEU A 97 -5.36 4.69 11.61
C LEU A 97 -5.34 5.71 10.46
N ASP A 98 -4.94 6.96 10.71
CA ASP A 98 -4.74 7.98 9.65
C ASP A 98 -3.51 7.64 8.76
N TYR A 99 -2.44 7.12 9.37
CA TYR A 99 -1.29 6.60 8.63
C TYR A 99 -1.68 5.32 7.88
N ALA A 100 -2.40 4.40 8.54
CA ALA A 100 -2.90 3.19 7.89
C ALA A 100 -3.78 3.51 6.67
N GLN A 101 -4.68 4.49 6.80
CA GLN A 101 -5.54 4.95 5.71
C GLN A 101 -4.69 5.41 4.51
N THR A 102 -3.77 6.34 4.76
CA THR A 102 -2.88 6.89 3.72
C THR A 102 -2.07 5.77 3.08
N ASP A 103 -1.59 4.83 3.89
CA ASP A 103 -0.72 3.78 3.41
C ASP A 103 -1.43 2.77 2.51
N VAL A 104 -2.65 2.38 2.89
CA VAL A 104 -3.54 1.53 2.10
C VAL A 104 -3.90 2.23 0.79
N MET A 105 -4.28 3.51 0.81
CA MET A 105 -4.64 4.26 -0.40
C MET A 105 -3.47 4.34 -1.39
N GLN A 106 -2.28 4.66 -0.90
CA GLN A 106 -1.07 4.70 -1.74
C GLN A 106 -0.71 3.32 -2.31
N LEU A 107 -0.88 2.23 -1.55
CA LEU A 107 -0.66 0.88 -2.06
C LEU A 107 -1.64 0.52 -3.18
N LEU A 108 -2.93 0.81 -2.98
CA LEU A 108 -3.95 0.56 -4.01
C LEU A 108 -3.66 1.38 -5.28
N TRP A 109 -3.26 2.64 -5.12
CA TRP A 109 -2.87 3.50 -6.24
C TRP A 109 -1.65 2.97 -6.99
N GLN A 110 -0.57 2.56 -6.30
CA GLN A 110 0.60 1.92 -6.93
C GLN A 110 0.20 0.63 -7.65
N ARG A 111 -0.62 -0.21 -7.00
CA ARG A 111 -1.05 -1.50 -7.54
C ARG A 111 -1.88 -1.36 -8.81
N LEU A 112 -2.61 -0.25 -8.95
CA LEU A 112 -3.40 0.09 -10.13
C LEU A 112 -2.62 0.92 -11.17
N GLY A 113 -1.30 1.04 -11.01
CA GLY A 113 -0.42 1.72 -11.98
C GLY A 113 -0.52 3.25 -11.92
N GLY A 114 -0.77 3.80 -10.74
CA GLY A 114 -0.71 5.24 -10.51
C GLY A 114 0.69 5.83 -10.67
N ASP A 115 1.71 5.05 -10.38
CA ASP A 115 3.13 5.40 -10.56
C ASP A 115 3.65 5.15 -11.98
N GLY A 116 2.77 4.78 -12.92
CA GLY A 116 3.11 4.45 -14.29
C GLY A 116 3.66 3.04 -14.52
N ARG A 117 3.75 2.21 -13.48
CA ARG A 117 4.11 0.79 -13.63
C ARG A 117 2.87 -0.02 -14.00
N GLN A 118 3.03 -0.96 -14.94
CA GLN A 118 1.95 -1.86 -15.32
C GLN A 118 1.71 -2.92 -14.25
N GLN A 119 0.62 -2.80 -13.49
CA GLN A 119 0.02 -3.93 -12.76
C GLN A 119 -1.51 -3.86 -12.83
N PRO A 120 -2.19 -4.96 -13.20
CA PRO A 120 -3.59 -4.88 -13.63
C PRO A 120 -4.62 -5.19 -12.53
N ALA A 121 -4.22 -5.59 -11.32
CA ALA A 121 -5.19 -6.09 -10.33
C ALA A 121 -4.70 -6.02 -8.88
N LEU A 122 -5.68 -5.82 -7.99
CA LEU A 122 -5.50 -5.99 -6.55
C LEU A 122 -5.31 -7.47 -6.22
N ASN A 123 -4.27 -7.80 -5.46
CA ASN A 123 -4.10 -9.14 -4.95
C ASN A 123 -4.98 -9.37 -3.70
N GLN A 124 -4.99 -10.60 -3.17
CA GLN A 124 -5.78 -10.93 -1.98
C GLN A 124 -5.34 -10.15 -0.73
N TYR A 125 -4.04 -9.89 -0.59
CA TYR A 125 -3.48 -9.14 0.53
C TYR A 125 -3.95 -7.67 0.51
N ASP A 126 -3.94 -7.01 -0.65
CA ASP A 126 -4.41 -5.63 -0.82
C ASP A 126 -5.89 -5.51 -0.40
N LYS A 127 -6.71 -6.48 -0.81
CA LYS A 127 -8.14 -6.56 -0.45
C LYS A 127 -8.33 -6.75 1.06
N GLN A 128 -7.49 -7.58 1.69
CA GLN A 128 -7.55 -7.82 3.13
C GLN A 128 -7.13 -6.60 3.95
N LEU A 129 -6.13 -5.84 3.50
CA LEU A 129 -5.75 -4.57 4.12
C LEU A 129 -6.86 -3.55 4.06
N LEU A 130 -7.52 -3.41 2.91
CA LEU A 130 -8.67 -2.53 2.77
C LEU A 130 -9.81 -2.95 3.70
N LEU A 131 -10.17 -4.24 3.73
CA LEU A 131 -11.22 -4.72 4.64
C LEU A 131 -10.87 -4.47 6.11
N ARG A 132 -9.59 -4.65 6.50
CA ARG A 132 -9.11 -4.34 7.86
C ARG A 132 -9.19 -2.85 8.16
N LEU A 133 -8.86 -1.99 7.19
CA LEU A 133 -9.01 -0.54 7.33
C LEU A 133 -10.47 -0.17 7.59
N LEU A 134 -11.39 -0.69 6.77
CA LEU A 134 -12.83 -0.48 6.91
C LEU A 134 -13.32 -0.90 8.29
N GLU A 135 -12.94 -2.09 8.76
CA GLU A 135 -13.30 -2.58 10.09
C GLU A 135 -12.73 -1.70 11.20
N SER A 136 -11.45 -1.33 11.12
CA SER A 136 -10.78 -0.52 12.15
C SER A 136 -11.35 0.89 12.29
N GLN A 137 -11.83 1.46 11.19
CA GLN A 137 -12.39 2.81 11.12
C GLN A 137 -13.93 2.81 11.25
N ASN A 138 -14.55 1.63 11.32
CA ASN A 138 -16.00 1.46 11.23
C ASN A 138 -16.59 2.12 9.97
N TRP A 139 -15.92 1.94 8.83
CA TRP A 139 -16.36 2.44 7.53
C TRP A 139 -17.00 1.34 6.68
N ASN A 140 -17.93 1.74 5.82
CA ASN A 140 -18.36 0.95 4.68
C ASN A 140 -17.53 1.29 3.41
N LEU A 141 -17.80 0.56 2.32
CA LEU A 141 -17.07 0.77 1.07
C LEU A 141 -17.30 2.15 0.45
N ASP A 142 -18.52 2.69 0.55
CA ASP A 142 -18.87 4.01 0.00
C ASP A 142 -18.08 5.12 0.72
N GLU A 143 -17.95 5.03 2.05
CA GLU A 143 -17.15 5.97 2.84
C GLU A 143 -15.67 5.92 2.45
N PHE A 144 -15.14 4.73 2.18
CA PHE A 144 -13.79 4.60 1.65
C PHE A 144 -13.68 5.16 0.22
N GLU A 145 -14.67 4.93 -0.64
CA GLU A 145 -14.71 5.45 -2.00
C GLU A 145 -14.55 6.98 -2.00
N TRP A 146 -15.32 7.69 -1.18
CA TRP A 146 -15.22 9.13 -1.00
C TRP A 146 -13.82 9.58 -0.57
N ARG A 147 -13.26 8.95 0.46
CA ARG A 147 -11.94 9.32 0.99
C ARG A 147 -10.82 9.00 0.00
N PHE A 148 -10.94 7.90 -0.73
CA PHE A 148 -9.97 7.53 -1.75
C PHE A 148 -10.03 8.48 -2.94
N SER A 149 -11.24 8.91 -3.34
CA SER A 149 -11.44 9.95 -4.35
C SER A 149 -10.74 11.26 -3.94
N ASP A 150 -10.97 11.74 -2.72
CA ASP A 150 -10.33 12.95 -2.20
C ASP A 150 -8.80 12.82 -2.18
N TRP A 151 -8.29 11.68 -1.72
CA TRP A 151 -6.84 11.42 -1.71
C TRP A 151 -6.24 11.36 -3.12
N LEU A 152 -6.97 10.77 -4.09
CA LEU A 152 -6.55 10.69 -5.50
C LEU A 152 -6.44 12.07 -6.16
N GLN A 153 -7.23 13.06 -5.73
CA GLN A 153 -7.13 14.44 -6.25
C GLN A 153 -5.75 15.04 -6.02
N ALA A 154 -5.09 14.70 -4.91
CA ALA A 154 -3.75 15.16 -4.57
C ALA A 154 -2.62 14.43 -5.33
N GLN A 155 -2.91 13.32 -5.99
CA GLN A 155 -1.87 12.51 -6.66
C GLN A 155 -1.55 12.98 -8.07
N ASN A 156 -0.28 12.85 -8.46
CA ASN A 156 0.12 13.04 -9.85
C ASN A 156 -0.27 11.82 -10.69
N MET A 157 -1.07 12.05 -11.74
CA MET A 157 -1.64 11.00 -12.61
C MET A 157 -1.04 11.01 -14.03
N GLN A 158 0.02 11.78 -14.28
CA GLN A 158 0.56 12.00 -15.64
C GLN A 158 0.96 10.73 -16.40
N HIS A 159 1.32 9.66 -15.69
CA HIS A 159 1.75 8.40 -16.29
C HIS A 159 0.78 7.25 -16.07
N SER A 160 -0.40 7.53 -15.49
CA SER A 160 -1.33 6.46 -15.14
C SER A 160 -2.16 6.00 -16.32
N LEU A 161 -2.36 4.68 -16.37
CA LEU A 161 -3.19 3.99 -17.35
C LEU A 161 -4.69 4.19 -17.10
N LEU A 162 -5.06 4.28 -15.83
CA LEU A 162 -6.42 4.52 -15.37
C LEU A 162 -6.57 5.97 -14.95
N THR A 163 -7.74 6.54 -15.24
CA THR A 163 -8.15 7.81 -14.64
C THR A 163 -8.41 7.61 -13.14
N ARG A 164 -8.45 8.70 -12.37
CA ARG A 164 -8.79 8.66 -10.93
C ARG A 164 -10.13 7.95 -10.68
N PHE A 165 -11.12 8.26 -11.51
CA PHE A 165 -12.44 7.64 -11.43
C PHE A 165 -12.39 6.14 -11.70
N GLU A 166 -11.66 5.71 -12.73
CA GLU A 166 -11.51 4.28 -13.03
C GLU A 166 -10.72 3.54 -11.96
N MET A 167 -9.72 4.17 -11.34
CA MET A 167 -9.02 3.55 -10.20
C MET A 167 -9.97 3.30 -9.03
N MET A 168 -10.75 4.31 -8.67
CA MET A 168 -11.76 4.21 -7.63
C MET A 168 -12.75 3.06 -7.93
N GLN A 169 -13.33 3.05 -9.13
CA GLN A 169 -14.23 1.97 -9.57
C GLN A 169 -13.55 0.60 -9.56
N ARG A 170 -12.30 0.52 -10.02
CA ARG A 170 -11.54 -0.73 -10.04
C ARG A 170 -11.39 -1.31 -8.64
N VAL A 171 -11.05 -0.48 -7.64
CA VAL A 171 -10.99 -0.93 -6.24
C VAL A 171 -12.36 -1.46 -5.79
N MET A 172 -13.44 -0.73 -6.06
CA MET A 172 -14.80 -1.14 -5.64
C MET A 172 -15.22 -2.47 -6.28
N TYR A 173 -14.98 -2.65 -7.58
CA TYR A 173 -15.32 -3.89 -8.27
C TYR A 173 -14.46 -5.08 -7.83
N GLU A 174 -13.18 -4.85 -7.54
CA GLU A 174 -12.26 -5.88 -7.07
C GLU A 174 -12.63 -6.41 -5.68
N VAL A 175 -13.13 -5.54 -4.80
CA VAL A 175 -13.59 -5.92 -3.45
C VAL A 175 -14.94 -6.63 -3.51
N THR A 176 -15.87 -6.12 -4.32
CA THR A 176 -17.22 -6.70 -4.50
C THR A 176 -17.23 -7.92 -5.43
N LYS A 177 -16.08 -8.29 -6.00
CA LYS A 177 -15.89 -9.41 -6.94
C LYS A 177 -16.75 -9.30 -8.21
N ASN A 178 -16.97 -8.06 -8.68
CA ASN A 178 -17.73 -7.80 -9.90
C ASN A 178 -16.84 -7.95 -11.15
N GLN A 179 -16.57 -9.20 -11.54
CA GLN A 179 -15.68 -9.51 -12.66
C GLN A 179 -16.15 -8.89 -13.99
N ALA A 180 -17.45 -8.84 -14.24
CA ALA A 180 -17.99 -8.25 -15.46
C ALA A 180 -17.62 -6.77 -15.60
N ALA A 181 -17.78 -5.99 -14.53
CA ALA A 181 -17.42 -4.57 -14.53
C ALA A 181 -15.89 -4.34 -14.58
N ILE A 182 -15.11 -5.25 -13.99
CA ILE A 182 -13.64 -5.28 -14.10
C ILE A 182 -13.20 -5.45 -15.56
N ASP A 183 -13.81 -6.40 -16.27
CA ASP A 183 -13.49 -6.70 -17.67
C ASP A 183 -13.88 -5.54 -18.59
N GLU A 184 -15.06 -4.94 -18.38
CA GLU A 184 -15.52 -3.76 -19.10
C GLU A 184 -14.57 -2.56 -18.91
N LEU A 185 -14.21 -2.27 -17.66
CA LEU A 185 -13.27 -1.19 -17.34
C LEU A 185 -11.89 -1.42 -18.00
N GLN A 186 -11.44 -2.67 -18.04
CA GLN A 186 -10.19 -3.03 -18.70
C GLN A 186 -10.26 -2.81 -20.21
N GLN A 187 -11.37 -3.16 -20.85
CA GLN A 187 -11.57 -2.92 -22.28
C GLN A 187 -11.57 -1.43 -22.60
N VAL A 188 -12.35 -0.63 -21.86
CA VAL A 188 -12.45 0.82 -22.06
C VAL A 188 -11.10 1.51 -21.89
N SER A 189 -10.36 1.19 -20.84
CA SER A 189 -9.04 1.77 -20.58
C SER A 189 -8.01 1.37 -21.63
N SER A 190 -8.01 0.10 -22.07
CA SER A 190 -7.12 -0.40 -23.12
C SER A 190 -7.42 0.25 -24.47
N GLU A 191 -8.71 0.43 -24.81
CA GLU A 191 -9.10 1.11 -26.04
C GLU A 191 -8.69 2.59 -26.04
N ARG A 192 -8.86 3.29 -24.91
CA ARG A 192 -8.38 4.68 -24.78
C ARG A 192 -6.87 4.77 -25.00
N GLN A 193 -6.11 3.88 -24.39
CA GLN A 193 -4.64 3.83 -24.55
C GLN A 193 -4.25 3.56 -26.00
N TRP A 194 -4.91 2.60 -26.64
CA TRP A 194 -4.70 2.31 -28.05
C TRP A 194 -4.94 3.56 -28.91
N ARG A 195 -6.08 4.24 -28.74
CA ARG A 195 -6.40 5.48 -29.48
C ARG A 195 -5.37 6.59 -29.23
N GLN A 196 -4.92 6.78 -27.99
CA GLN A 196 -3.86 7.75 -27.66
C GLN A 196 -2.52 7.39 -28.29
N SER A 197 -2.21 6.09 -28.34
CA SER A 197 -1.03 5.56 -29.04
C SER A 197 -1.13 5.63 -30.57
N LEU A 198 -2.29 5.96 -31.14
CA LEU A 198 -2.44 6.23 -32.57
C LEU A 198 -2.45 7.73 -32.89
N ALA A 199 -2.65 8.60 -31.89
CA ALA A 199 -2.74 10.05 -32.09
C ALA A 199 -1.45 10.66 -32.64
N TRP A 200 -0.28 10.05 -32.40
CA TRP A 200 1.00 10.49 -32.99
C TRP A 200 1.18 10.07 -34.46
N LEU A 201 0.33 9.18 -35.00
CA LEU A 201 0.34 8.76 -36.41
C LEU A 201 -0.53 9.66 -37.31
N GLN A 202 -1.42 10.48 -36.74
CA GLN A 202 -2.32 11.33 -37.53
C GLN A 202 -1.65 12.44 -38.36
N PRO A 203 -0.48 13.03 -38.04
CA PRO A 203 0.06 14.10 -38.89
C PRO A 203 0.81 13.60 -40.13
N ILE A 204 0.88 12.29 -40.39
CA ILE A 204 1.58 11.73 -41.57
C ILE A 204 0.65 11.55 -42.77
N VAL A 205 -0.66 11.39 -42.57
CA VAL A 205 -1.61 11.09 -43.66
C VAL A 205 -2.20 12.35 -44.30
N ASP A 206 -2.28 13.47 -43.58
CA ASP A 206 -2.88 14.72 -44.11
C ASP A 206 -1.93 15.56 -45.00
N LYS A 207 -0.75 15.04 -45.38
CA LYS A 207 0.23 15.75 -46.22
C LYS A 207 0.48 15.13 -47.59
N GLU A 208 -0.11 13.99 -47.93
CA GLU A 208 0.10 13.35 -49.24
C GLU A 208 -0.97 13.68 -50.31
N ASP A 209 -2.05 14.38 -49.95
CA ASP A 209 -3.14 14.73 -50.91
C ASP A 209 -3.10 16.18 -51.43
N VAL A 210 -1.93 16.84 -51.43
CA VAL A 210 -1.76 18.16 -52.07
C VAL A 210 -0.50 18.17 -52.94
N LEU A 211 -0.55 17.51 -54.10
CA LEU A 211 0.28 17.82 -55.27
C LEU A 211 -0.51 17.60 -56.56
#